data_AF-A0A1H9XUR9-F1
#
_entry.id   AF-A0A1H9XUR9-F1
#
_cell.length_a   1.000
_cell.length_b   1.000
_cell.length_c   1.000
_cell.angle_alpha   90.00
_cell.angle_beta   90.00
_cell.angle_gamma   90.00
#
_symmetry.space_group_name_H-M   'P 1'
#
loop_
_entity.id
_entity.type
_entity.pdbx_description
1 polymer ?
#
loop_
_entity_poly.entity_id
_entity_poly.type
_entity_poly.pdbx_seq_one_letter_code
_entity_poly.pdbx_strand_id
1 'polypeptide(L)'
;MARCLTLLNLLRCDLAPLVVDRRERDRYLRSLDRANEGDLRPLIRFFAELEIVALRSELERPVAATSEAVAGGALSVLEAGVARFRALQAETGAQERAEQVARLANDVHGRVGLWLTDMSKRIENLVGEISAHSIVTVQGAAPPDSRSRYWGRQVVQTARSVDFFVNRHDGVWWQRLRIHALGQELRYLVFVQKVGRGETGVLALTVYAELMGDEAGDDTRQEAETVLISTPTESVTWTYSDTAEARWQDVTELLDTTLAAALHKFVSVLG
;
A
#
# COMPACT_ATOMS: atom_id res chain seq x y z
N MET A 1 14.62 34.04 20.31
CA MET A 1 13.47 33.80 21.20
C MET A 1 12.36 32.96 20.58
N ALA A 2 12.06 33.08 19.28
CA ALA A 2 11.02 32.27 18.60
C ALA A 2 11.24 30.73 18.72
N ARG A 3 12.48 30.24 18.59
CA ARG A 3 12.81 28.80 18.67
C ARG A 3 12.45 28.12 20.00
N CYS A 4 12.61 28.82 21.13
CA CYS A 4 12.21 28.27 22.44
C CYS A 4 10.69 28.19 22.58
N LEU A 5 9.96 29.13 21.96
CA LEU A 5 8.50 29.18 22.04
C LEU A 5 7.85 28.09 21.18
N THR A 6 8.42 27.79 20.01
CA THR A 6 7.97 26.67 19.16
C THR A 6 8.24 25.33 19.84
N LEU A 7 9.40 25.14 20.46
CA LEU A 7 9.74 23.91 21.19
C LEU A 7 8.86 23.72 22.44
N LEU A 8 8.58 24.80 23.17
CA LEU A 8 7.64 24.79 24.31
C LEU A 8 6.20 24.47 23.90
N ASN A 9 5.76 24.89 22.71
CA ASN A 9 4.43 24.59 22.21
C ASN A 9 4.31 23.13 21.74
N LEU A 10 5.35 22.59 21.09
CA LEU A 10 5.42 21.17 20.69
C LEU A 10 5.43 20.22 21.90
N LEU A 11 6.22 20.55 22.94
CA LEU A 11 6.24 19.78 24.20
C LEU A 11 4.91 19.88 24.97
N ARG A 12 4.13 20.96 24.79
CA ARG A 12 2.82 21.13 25.43
C ARG A 12 1.71 20.33 24.73
N CYS A 13 1.96 19.85 23.51
CA CYS A 13 1.03 19.05 22.71
C CYS A 13 1.41 17.56 22.63
N ASP A 14 2.27 17.05 23.52
CA ASP A 14 2.76 15.65 23.53
C ASP A 14 3.46 15.20 22.23
N LEU A 15 4.00 16.13 21.44
CA LEU A 15 4.79 15.82 20.24
C LEU A 15 6.26 15.62 20.61
N ALA A 16 6.90 14.59 20.05
CA ALA A 16 8.28 14.25 20.36
C ALA A 16 9.24 15.40 19.98
N PRO A 17 10.27 15.71 20.79
CA PRO A 17 11.19 16.81 20.50
C PRO A 17 12.04 16.50 19.26
N LEU A 18 11.65 17.07 18.12
CA LEU A 18 12.31 16.86 16.82
C LEU A 18 13.70 17.51 16.79
N VAL A 19 14.74 16.69 16.92
CA VAL A 19 16.13 17.10 16.72
C VAL A 19 16.41 17.17 15.22
N VAL A 20 16.53 18.39 14.67
CA VAL A 20 16.90 18.59 13.26
C VAL A 20 18.35 18.14 13.04
N ASP A 21 18.56 17.11 12.21
CA ASP A 21 19.88 16.61 11.85
C ASP A 21 20.71 17.71 11.13
N ARG A 22 22.01 17.75 11.38
CA ARG A 22 22.97 18.66 10.72
C ARG A 22 22.92 18.58 9.20
N ARG A 23 22.56 17.43 8.62
CA ARG A 23 22.44 17.21 7.17
C ARG A 23 21.24 17.89 6.53
N GLU A 24 20.20 18.17 7.32
CA GLU A 24 18.95 18.80 6.85
C GLU A 24 18.88 20.29 7.15
N ARG A 25 19.93 20.83 7.78
CA ARG A 25 20.02 22.23 8.21
C ARG A 25 19.76 23.22 7.07
N ASP A 26 20.28 22.97 5.88
CA ASP A 26 20.10 23.89 4.74
C ASP A 26 18.66 23.89 4.22
N ARG A 27 17.98 22.73 4.29
CA ARG A 27 16.56 22.61 3.93
C ARG A 27 15.67 23.32 4.96
N TYR A 28 16.01 23.21 6.24
CA TYR A 28 15.35 23.90 7.34
C TYR A 28 15.54 25.42 7.30
N LEU A 29 16.75 25.91 6.99
CA LEU A 29 17.00 27.35 6.90
C LEU A 29 16.25 27.97 5.72
N ARG A 30 16.22 27.29 4.55
CA ARG A 30 15.42 27.74 3.41
C ARG A 30 13.92 27.77 3.70
N SER A 31 13.38 26.80 4.44
CA SER A 31 11.96 26.81 4.81
C SER A 31 11.62 27.91 5.83
N LEU A 32 12.56 28.27 6.70
CA LEU A 32 12.46 29.44 7.58
C LEU A 32 12.52 30.77 6.83
N ASP A 33 13.39 30.89 5.83
CA ASP A 33 13.49 32.11 5.03
C ASP A 33 12.18 32.37 4.27
N ARG A 34 11.58 31.33 3.67
CA ARG A 34 10.26 31.44 3.03
C ARG A 34 9.12 31.71 4.02
N ALA A 35 9.23 31.17 5.24
CA ALA A 35 8.29 31.50 6.31
C ALA A 35 8.37 32.98 6.73
N ASN A 36 9.58 33.56 6.75
CA ASN A 36 9.78 34.99 6.99
C ASN A 36 9.19 35.85 5.85
N GLU A 37 9.15 35.31 4.62
CA GLU A 37 8.48 35.92 3.46
C GLU A 37 6.95 35.70 3.45
N GLY A 38 6.39 35.05 4.47
CA GLY A 38 4.95 34.83 4.63
C GLY A 38 4.42 33.49 4.12
N ASP A 39 5.27 32.63 3.54
CA ASP A 39 4.89 31.28 3.11
C ASP A 39 5.30 30.22 4.14
N LEU A 40 4.36 29.85 5.01
CA LEU A 40 4.56 28.83 6.05
C LEU A 40 4.48 27.39 5.55
N ARG A 41 3.95 27.15 4.34
CA ARG A 41 3.69 25.79 3.82
C ARG A 41 4.95 24.92 3.74
N PRO A 42 6.12 25.42 3.28
CA PRO A 42 7.35 24.64 3.24
C PRO A 42 7.84 24.25 4.64
N LEU A 43 7.62 25.11 5.64
CA LEU A 43 8.02 24.87 7.02
C LEU A 43 7.11 23.81 7.69
N ILE A 44 5.80 23.89 7.46
CA ILE A 44 4.83 22.90 7.96
C ILE A 44 5.13 21.53 7.36
N ARG A 45 5.36 21.46 6.04
CA ARG A 45 5.69 20.20 5.35
C ARG A 45 7.00 19.59 5.88
N PHE A 46 8.01 20.42 6.15
CA PHE A 46 9.27 19.96 6.73
C PHE A 46 9.08 19.30 8.11
N PHE A 47 8.28 19.90 9.00
CA PHE A 47 7.99 19.29 10.30
C PHE A 47 7.10 18.04 10.18
N ALA A 48 6.11 18.04 9.28
CA ALA A 48 5.28 16.87 9.04
C ALA A 48 6.12 15.68 8.55
N GLU A 49 7.09 15.90 7.65
CA GLU A 49 8.00 14.86 7.18
C GLU A 49 8.91 14.33 8.30
N LEU A 50 9.46 15.22 9.14
CA LEU A 50 10.24 14.83 10.30
C LEU A 50 9.42 14.01 11.31
N GLU A 51 8.17 14.40 11.56
CA GLU A 51 7.25 13.68 12.44
C GLU A 51 6.87 12.32 11.86
N ILE A 52 6.63 12.25 10.54
CA ILE A 52 6.39 10.99 9.83
C ILE A 52 7.61 10.07 9.97
N VAL A 53 8.83 10.59 9.81
CA VAL A 53 10.07 9.80 10.00
C VAL A 53 10.25 9.39 11.46
N ALA A 54 9.95 10.25 12.43
CA ALA A 54 10.03 9.93 13.85
C ALA A 54 9.01 8.84 14.24
N LEU A 55 7.76 8.97 13.81
CA LEU A 55 6.71 7.96 13.99
C LEU A 55 7.09 6.65 13.29
N ARG A 56 7.58 6.71 12.05
CA ARG A 56 8.12 5.53 11.35
C ARG A 56 9.28 4.91 12.12
N SER A 57 10.19 5.69 12.70
CA SER A 57 11.33 5.19 13.47
C SER A 57 10.94 4.52 14.79
N GLU A 58 9.90 5.02 15.47
CA GLU A 58 9.32 4.35 16.64
C GLU A 58 8.54 3.08 16.25
N LEU A 59 7.89 3.08 15.08
CA LEU A 59 7.26 1.89 14.49
C LEU A 59 8.29 0.86 13.95
N GLU A 60 9.49 1.31 13.59
CA GLU A 60 10.59 0.52 13.04
C GLU A 60 11.61 0.07 14.10
N ARG A 61 11.50 0.56 15.34
CA ARG A 61 12.48 0.34 16.40
C ARG A 61 12.69 -1.17 16.63
N PRO A 62 13.90 -1.70 16.41
CA PRO A 62 14.23 -3.04 16.89
C PRO A 62 14.20 -2.97 18.41
N VAL A 63 13.40 -3.83 19.06
CA VAL A 63 13.52 -4.01 20.50
C VAL A 63 14.90 -4.62 20.73
N ALA A 64 15.85 -3.79 21.17
CA ALA A 64 17.16 -4.22 21.60
C ALA A 64 16.98 -5.46 22.49
N ALA A 65 17.62 -6.55 22.09
CA ALA A 65 17.62 -7.77 22.88
C ALA A 65 18.09 -7.40 24.29
N THR A 66 17.17 -7.48 25.26
CA THR A 66 17.52 -7.36 26.67
C THR A 66 18.53 -8.46 26.95
N SER A 67 19.72 -8.10 27.43
CA SER A 67 20.86 -8.98 27.69
C SER A 67 20.60 -10.07 28.76
N GLU A 68 19.36 -10.30 29.17
CA GLU A 68 18.95 -11.33 30.13
C GLU A 68 18.77 -12.72 29.49
N ALA A 69 18.68 -12.79 28.15
CA ALA A 69 18.45 -14.06 27.43
C ALA A 69 19.69 -14.96 27.28
N VAL A 70 20.87 -14.53 27.73
CA VAL A 70 22.14 -15.26 27.52
C VAL A 70 22.32 -16.44 28.49
N ALA A 71 21.49 -16.60 29.53
CA ALA A 71 21.64 -17.65 30.53
C ALA A 71 20.86 -18.97 30.24
N GLY A 72 19.88 -18.98 29.32
CA GLY A 72 18.91 -20.10 29.18
C GLY A 72 19.00 -20.96 27.92
N GLY A 73 19.90 -20.64 26.97
CA GLY A 73 20.05 -21.38 25.72
C GLY A 73 18.93 -21.17 24.69
N ALA A 74 19.10 -21.72 23.48
CA ALA A 74 18.24 -21.44 22.32
C ALA A 74 16.75 -21.80 22.53
N LEU A 75 16.46 -22.80 23.37
CA LEU A 75 15.10 -23.20 23.71
C LEU A 75 14.39 -22.18 24.60
N SER A 76 15.07 -21.56 25.57
CA SER A 76 14.46 -20.52 26.41
C SER A 76 14.20 -19.24 25.61
N VAL A 77 15.04 -18.94 24.61
CA VAL A 77 14.83 -17.84 23.67
C VAL A 77 13.59 -18.09 22.80
N LEU A 78 13.40 -19.34 22.35
CA LEU A 78 12.21 -19.74 21.59
C LEU A 78 10.95 -19.69 22.46
N GLU A 79 11.00 -20.22 23.69
CA GLU A 79 9.88 -20.20 24.63
C GLU A 79 9.50 -18.79 25.06
N ALA A 80 10.48 -17.93 25.36
CA ALA A 80 10.25 -16.52 25.63
C ALA A 80 9.68 -15.80 24.39
N GLY A 81 10.16 -16.14 23.18
CA GLY A 81 9.62 -15.65 21.91
C GLY A 81 8.16 -16.06 21.69
N VAL A 82 7.81 -17.33 21.93
CA VAL A 82 6.45 -17.87 21.79
C VAL A 82 5.50 -17.32 22.85
N ALA A 83 5.95 -17.23 24.11
CA ALA A 83 5.18 -16.63 25.20
C ALA A 83 4.91 -15.15 24.94
N ARG A 84 5.90 -14.41 24.42
CA ARG A 84 5.75 -13.00 24.03
C ARG A 84 4.87 -12.81 22.80
N PHE A 85 4.94 -13.72 21.84
CA PHE A 85 4.04 -13.73 20.67
C PHE A 85 2.58 -13.97 21.10
N ARG A 86 2.35 -14.91 22.02
CA ARG A 86 1.03 -15.13 22.63
C ARG A 86 0.56 -13.93 23.45
N ALA A 87 1.44 -13.27 24.19
CA ALA A 87 1.11 -12.07 24.95
C ALA A 87 0.73 -10.88 24.04
N LEU A 88 1.42 -10.71 22.91
CA LEU A 88 1.07 -9.71 21.89
C LEU A 88 -0.28 -10.02 21.20
N GLN A 89 -0.59 -11.31 20.98
CA GLN A 89 -1.90 -11.73 20.49
C GLN A 89 -3.02 -11.59 21.54
N ALA A 90 -2.66 -11.70 22.83
CA ALA A 90 -3.58 -11.62 23.96
C ALA A 90 -3.84 -10.19 24.45
N GLU A 91 -3.20 -9.16 23.89
CA GLU A 91 -3.64 -7.77 24.08
C GLU A 91 -5.09 -7.67 23.59
N THR A 92 -6.01 -7.42 24.52
CA THR A 92 -7.47 -7.61 24.45
C THR A 92 -8.22 -6.80 23.36
N GLY A 93 -7.53 -6.29 22.35
CA GLY A 93 -8.12 -5.66 21.17
C GLY A 93 -7.35 -5.89 19.87
N ALA A 94 -6.22 -6.61 19.87
CA ALA A 94 -5.46 -6.92 18.66
C ALA A 94 -6.21 -7.93 17.78
N GLN A 95 -6.77 -8.98 18.38
CA GLN A 95 -7.61 -9.96 17.70
C GLN A 95 -8.89 -9.32 17.12
N GLU A 96 -9.59 -8.52 17.91
CA GLU A 96 -10.80 -7.81 17.47
C GLU A 96 -10.50 -6.84 16.33
N ARG A 97 -9.39 -6.09 16.42
CA ARG A 97 -8.91 -5.23 15.33
C ARG A 97 -8.58 -6.04 14.07
N ALA A 98 -7.92 -7.18 14.21
CA ALA A 98 -7.60 -8.05 13.07
C ALA A 98 -8.87 -8.54 12.35
N GLU A 99 -9.89 -8.94 13.11
CA GLU A 99 -11.17 -9.35 12.57
C GLU A 99 -11.92 -8.19 11.90
N GLN A 100 -11.91 -7.00 12.50
CA GLN A 100 -12.54 -5.81 11.92
C GLN A 100 -11.85 -5.39 10.62
N VAL A 101 -10.51 -5.40 10.59
CA VAL A 101 -9.72 -5.16 9.38
C VAL A 101 -10.03 -6.20 8.31
N ALA A 102 -10.10 -7.49 8.66
CA ALA A 102 -10.40 -8.54 7.70
C ALA A 102 -11.82 -8.40 7.12
N ARG A 103 -12.80 -8.05 7.94
CA ARG A 103 -14.17 -7.74 7.50
C ARG A 103 -14.18 -6.57 6.52
N LEU A 104 -13.55 -5.45 6.90
CA LEU A 104 -13.45 -4.27 6.05
C LEU A 104 -12.74 -4.57 4.72
N ALA A 105 -11.64 -5.33 4.76
CA ALA A 105 -10.91 -5.73 3.55
C ALA A 105 -11.77 -6.60 2.62
N ASN A 106 -12.55 -7.55 3.18
CA ASN A 106 -13.49 -8.37 2.41
C ASN A 106 -14.58 -7.52 1.75
N ASP A 107 -15.15 -6.56 2.47
CA ASP A 107 -16.20 -5.68 1.96
C ASP A 107 -15.67 -4.81 0.80
N VAL A 108 -14.51 -4.17 0.98
CA VAL A 108 -13.85 -3.39 -0.08
C VAL A 108 -13.51 -4.30 -1.26
N HIS A 109 -12.92 -5.47 -1.01
CA HIS A 109 -12.55 -6.43 -2.05
C HIS A 109 -13.74 -6.91 -2.89
N GLY A 110 -14.87 -7.21 -2.25
CA GLY A 110 -16.10 -7.60 -2.91
C GLY A 110 -16.66 -6.49 -3.82
N ARG A 111 -16.67 -5.26 -3.31
CA ARG A 111 -17.14 -4.09 -4.08
C ARG A 111 -16.24 -3.78 -5.28
N VAL A 112 -14.92 -3.81 -5.11
CA VAL A 112 -13.96 -3.67 -6.22
C VAL A 112 -14.19 -4.77 -7.26
N GLY A 113 -14.45 -6.00 -6.83
CA GLY A 113 -14.78 -7.11 -7.73
C GLY A 113 -16.04 -6.87 -8.56
N LEU A 114 -17.10 -6.34 -7.96
CA LEU A 114 -18.32 -5.96 -8.66
C LEU A 114 -18.07 -4.83 -9.68
N TRP A 115 -17.33 -3.79 -9.28
CA TRP A 115 -16.97 -2.68 -10.16
C TRP A 115 -16.17 -3.14 -11.38
N LEU A 116 -15.13 -3.96 -11.17
CA LEU A 116 -14.32 -4.52 -12.26
C LEU A 116 -15.13 -5.45 -13.16
N THR A 117 -16.08 -6.19 -12.60
CA THR A 117 -16.97 -7.07 -13.39
C THR A 117 -17.89 -6.25 -14.28
N ASP A 118 -18.48 -5.15 -13.79
CA ASP A 118 -19.28 -4.26 -14.64
C ASP A 118 -18.42 -3.64 -15.75
N MET A 119 -17.24 -3.15 -15.39
CA MET A 119 -16.32 -2.54 -16.34
C MET A 119 -15.84 -3.54 -17.41
N SER A 120 -15.58 -4.80 -17.02
CA SER A 120 -15.14 -5.85 -17.92
C SER A 120 -16.15 -6.11 -19.05
N LYS A 121 -17.45 -6.09 -18.75
CA LYS A 121 -18.52 -6.27 -19.75
C LYS A 121 -18.55 -5.11 -20.75
N ARG A 122 -18.33 -3.89 -20.27
CA ARG A 122 -18.26 -2.70 -21.14
C ARG A 122 -17.06 -2.77 -22.07
N ILE A 123 -15.90 -3.16 -21.54
CA ILE A 123 -14.66 -3.32 -22.31
C ILE A 123 -14.80 -4.47 -23.31
N GLU A 124 -15.37 -5.61 -22.91
CA GLU A 124 -15.58 -6.78 -23.78
C GLU A 124 -16.41 -6.42 -25.01
N ASN A 125 -17.48 -5.64 -24.84
CA ASN A 125 -18.29 -5.16 -25.96
C ASN A 125 -17.49 -4.29 -26.93
N LEU A 126 -16.63 -3.39 -26.43
CA LEU A 126 -15.82 -2.49 -27.27
C LEU A 126 -14.66 -3.20 -27.96
N VAL A 127 -13.96 -4.09 -27.25
CA VAL A 127 -12.80 -4.81 -27.80
C VAL A 127 -13.25 -5.91 -28.76
N GLY A 128 -14.43 -6.50 -28.55
CA GLY A 128 -15.02 -7.48 -29.47
C GLY A 128 -15.31 -6.94 -30.86
N GLU A 129 -15.52 -5.62 -31.01
CA GLU A 129 -15.64 -4.96 -32.32
C GLU A 129 -14.30 -4.95 -33.09
N ILE A 130 -13.17 -4.97 -32.36
CA ILE A 130 -11.82 -4.84 -32.92
C ILE A 130 -11.21 -6.22 -33.19
N SER A 131 -11.46 -7.20 -32.32
CA SER A 131 -10.88 -8.54 -32.41
C SER A 131 -11.86 -9.62 -31.96
N ALA A 132 -12.27 -10.48 -32.90
CA ALA A 132 -13.17 -11.61 -32.63
C ALA A 132 -12.62 -12.63 -31.61
N HIS A 133 -11.30 -12.63 -31.36
CA HIS A 133 -10.62 -13.51 -30.40
C HIS A 133 -10.23 -12.78 -29.10
N SER A 134 -10.80 -11.61 -28.82
CA SER A 134 -10.49 -10.90 -27.59
C SER A 134 -11.05 -11.62 -26.37
N ILE A 135 -10.29 -11.65 -25.27
CA ILE A 135 -10.72 -12.26 -24.01
C ILE A 135 -10.60 -11.21 -22.91
N VAL A 136 -11.71 -10.93 -22.23
CA VAL A 136 -11.75 -10.08 -21.05
C VAL A 136 -12.21 -10.91 -19.86
N THR A 137 -11.42 -10.96 -18.78
CA THR A 137 -11.76 -11.77 -17.60
C THR A 137 -11.41 -11.05 -16.31
N VAL A 138 -12.24 -11.26 -15.28
CA VAL A 138 -11.97 -10.78 -13.91
C VAL A 138 -11.76 -11.98 -12.99
N GLN A 139 -10.72 -11.93 -12.18
CA GLN A 139 -10.41 -12.95 -11.18
C GLN A 139 -9.93 -12.28 -9.89
N GLY A 140 -10.22 -12.87 -8.75
CA GLY A 140 -9.71 -12.40 -7.47
C GLY A 140 -9.42 -13.52 -6.49
N ALA A 141 -8.65 -13.21 -5.47
CA ALA A 141 -8.50 -14.06 -4.30
C ALA A 141 -8.31 -13.21 -3.03
N ALA A 142 -8.71 -13.79 -1.91
CA ALA A 142 -8.64 -13.19 -0.59
C ALA A 142 -8.21 -14.26 0.43
N PRO A 143 -7.53 -13.89 1.52
CA PRO A 143 -7.33 -14.79 2.65
C PRO A 143 -8.66 -15.42 3.11
N PRO A 144 -8.72 -16.73 3.41
CA PRO A 144 -7.59 -17.66 3.56
C PRO A 144 -7.19 -18.42 2.29
N ASP A 145 -7.67 -18.06 1.09
CA ASP A 145 -7.31 -18.75 -0.16
C ASP A 145 -5.78 -18.73 -0.38
N SER A 146 -5.21 -19.89 -0.69
CA SER A 146 -3.80 -20.05 -1.09
C SER A 146 -3.34 -19.09 -2.19
N ARG A 147 -4.24 -18.73 -3.12
CA ARG A 147 -3.97 -17.81 -4.23
C ARG A 147 -3.79 -16.36 -3.79
N SER A 148 -4.20 -16.00 -2.56
CA SER A 148 -3.99 -14.66 -1.99
C SER A 148 -2.51 -14.23 -1.91
N ARG A 149 -1.57 -15.18 -2.04
CA ARG A 149 -0.12 -14.95 -1.99
C ARG A 149 0.56 -14.90 -3.36
N TYR A 150 -0.19 -15.09 -4.44
CA TYR A 150 0.34 -15.27 -5.80
C TYR A 150 1.13 -14.05 -6.31
N TRP A 151 0.59 -12.84 -6.11
CA TRP A 151 1.18 -11.59 -6.61
C TRP A 151 2.24 -10.98 -5.67
N GLY A 152 2.96 -11.80 -4.92
CA GLY A 152 3.84 -11.34 -3.84
C GLY A 152 4.94 -10.36 -4.27
N ARG A 153 5.41 -10.42 -5.53
CA ARG A 153 6.39 -9.47 -6.08
C ARG A 153 5.74 -8.12 -6.37
N GLN A 154 4.63 -8.12 -7.11
CA GLN A 154 3.89 -6.92 -7.50
C GLN A 154 3.39 -6.15 -6.27
N VAL A 155 2.84 -6.86 -5.27
CA VAL A 155 2.43 -6.26 -3.99
C VAL A 155 3.60 -5.52 -3.34
N VAL A 156 4.79 -6.11 -3.28
CA VAL A 156 5.96 -5.46 -2.66
C VAL A 156 6.46 -4.28 -3.47
N GLN A 157 6.41 -4.37 -4.80
CA GLN A 157 6.79 -3.29 -5.69
C GLN A 157 5.86 -2.09 -5.53
N THR A 158 4.55 -2.32 -5.49
CA THR A 158 3.56 -1.28 -5.23
C THR A 158 3.73 -0.72 -3.82
N ALA A 159 3.83 -1.55 -2.78
CA ALA A 159 4.06 -1.06 -1.41
C ALA A 159 5.25 -0.09 -1.28
N ARG A 160 6.34 -0.38 -1.99
CA ARG A 160 7.54 0.47 -2.03
C ARG A 160 7.30 1.79 -2.75
N SER A 161 6.48 1.83 -3.80
CA SER A 161 6.20 3.07 -4.54
C SER A 161 5.32 4.04 -3.75
N VAL A 162 4.46 3.53 -2.87
CA VAL A 162 3.63 4.32 -1.94
C VAL A 162 4.26 4.49 -0.55
N ASP A 163 5.53 4.07 -0.38
CA ASP A 163 6.35 4.27 0.82
C ASP A 163 5.73 3.74 2.13
N PHE A 164 5.17 2.52 2.08
CA PHE A 164 4.75 1.79 3.28
C PHE A 164 5.12 0.31 3.27
N PHE A 165 5.25 -0.26 4.47
CA PHE A 165 5.43 -1.70 4.65
C PHE A 165 4.09 -2.42 4.54
N VAL A 166 4.06 -3.56 3.84
CA VAL A 166 2.88 -4.43 3.76
C VAL A 166 3.01 -5.62 4.69
N ASN A 167 1.99 -5.84 5.51
CA ASN A 167 1.83 -7.09 6.22
C ASN A 167 1.24 -8.15 5.27
N ARG A 168 2.06 -9.12 4.87
CA ARG A 168 1.66 -10.24 3.99
C ARG A 168 1.44 -11.55 4.74
N HIS A 169 1.43 -11.54 6.08
CA HIS A 169 1.41 -12.77 6.87
C HIS A 169 0.22 -13.67 6.50
N ASP A 170 -0.97 -13.06 6.40
CA ASP A 170 -2.21 -13.78 6.08
C ASP A 170 -2.51 -13.85 4.58
N GLY A 171 -1.72 -13.16 3.74
CA GLY A 171 -2.00 -12.96 2.32
C GLY A 171 -2.51 -11.54 2.02
N VAL A 172 -2.94 -11.31 0.78
CA VAL A 172 -3.44 -10.02 0.30
C VAL A 172 -4.73 -10.25 -0.48
N TRP A 173 -5.67 -9.31 -0.37
CA TRP A 173 -6.88 -9.29 -1.18
C TRP A 173 -6.54 -8.67 -2.53
N TRP A 174 -6.66 -9.43 -3.60
CA TRP A 174 -6.33 -8.94 -4.93
C TRP A 174 -7.46 -9.23 -5.92
N GLN A 175 -7.72 -8.26 -6.80
CA GLN A 175 -8.55 -8.43 -7.98
C GLN A 175 -7.68 -8.20 -9.22
N ARG A 176 -7.96 -8.94 -10.28
CA ARG A 176 -7.29 -8.85 -11.58
C ARG A 176 -8.32 -8.72 -12.68
N LEU A 177 -8.19 -7.68 -13.48
CA LEU A 177 -8.80 -7.58 -14.81
C LEU A 177 -7.73 -7.94 -15.84
N ARG A 178 -8.01 -8.93 -16.69
CA ARG A 178 -7.16 -9.36 -17.80
C ARG A 178 -7.86 -9.05 -19.11
N ILE A 179 -7.18 -8.37 -20.02
CA ILE A 179 -7.65 -8.06 -21.37
C ILE A 179 -6.60 -8.61 -22.33
N HIS A 180 -7.01 -9.49 -23.23
CA HIS A 180 -6.15 -10.03 -24.28
C HIS A 180 -6.76 -9.70 -25.64
N ALA A 181 -6.00 -9.04 -26.51
CA ALA A 181 -6.40 -8.71 -27.88
C ALA A 181 -5.16 -8.56 -28.77
N LEU A 182 -5.26 -9.02 -30.03
CA LEU A 182 -4.21 -8.90 -31.06
C LEU A 182 -2.80 -9.32 -30.57
N GLY A 183 -2.71 -10.40 -29.78
CA GLY A 183 -1.42 -10.89 -29.27
C GLY A 183 -0.79 -10.00 -28.19
N GLN A 184 -1.57 -9.13 -27.54
CA GLN A 184 -1.15 -8.35 -26.38
C GLN A 184 -2.07 -8.65 -25.20
N GLU A 185 -1.51 -8.69 -24.00
CA GLU A 185 -2.24 -8.89 -22.75
C GLU A 185 -1.98 -7.73 -21.77
N LEU A 186 -3.05 -7.06 -21.35
CA LEU A 186 -3.04 -6.16 -20.20
C LEU A 186 -3.52 -6.92 -18.95
N ARG A 187 -2.73 -6.84 -17.88
CA ARG A 187 -3.12 -7.28 -16.54
C ARG A 187 -3.20 -6.07 -15.62
N TYR A 188 -4.41 -5.74 -15.21
CA TYR A 188 -4.70 -4.68 -14.26
C TYR A 188 -5.04 -5.28 -12.90
N LEU A 189 -4.24 -4.98 -11.88
CA LEU A 189 -4.27 -5.55 -10.54
C LEU A 189 -4.64 -4.48 -9.51
N VAL A 190 -5.59 -4.81 -8.64
CA VAL A 190 -5.97 -3.99 -7.49
C VAL A 190 -5.69 -4.79 -6.23
N PHE A 191 -4.93 -4.19 -5.32
CA PHE A 191 -4.55 -4.80 -4.04
C PHE A 191 -5.18 -4.05 -2.88
N VAL A 192 -5.84 -4.77 -1.97
CA VAL A 192 -6.19 -4.28 -0.63
C VAL A 192 -5.27 -4.96 0.37
N GLN A 193 -4.50 -4.16 1.10
CA GLN A 193 -3.37 -4.64 1.91
C GLN A 193 -3.33 -4.02 3.29
N LYS A 194 -2.95 -4.84 4.28
CA LYS A 194 -2.66 -4.40 5.64
C LYS A 194 -1.35 -3.60 5.65
N VAL A 195 -1.35 -2.42 6.28
CA VAL A 195 -0.19 -1.53 6.35
C VAL A 195 0.58 -1.71 7.66
N GLY A 196 1.91 -1.70 7.60
CA GLY A 196 2.80 -1.82 8.76
C GLY A 196 3.13 -3.25 9.16
N ARG A 197 3.69 -3.44 10.36
CA ARG A 197 3.97 -4.75 10.96
C ARG A 197 2.93 -5.04 12.04
N GLY A 198 2.36 -6.24 12.04
CA GLY A 198 1.31 -6.64 13.00
C GLY A 198 -0.08 -6.13 12.62
N GLU A 199 -0.98 -6.10 13.60
CA GLU A 199 -2.39 -5.71 13.44
C GLU A 199 -2.58 -4.23 13.77
N THR A 200 -2.04 -3.38 12.90
CA THR A 200 -2.07 -1.90 13.02
C THR A 200 -3.47 -1.32 12.90
N GLY A 201 -4.41 -2.07 12.33
CA GLY A 201 -5.74 -1.58 12.03
C GLY A 201 -5.84 -0.78 10.73
N VAL A 202 -4.77 -0.66 9.94
CA VAL A 202 -4.75 0.19 8.73
C VAL A 202 -4.75 -0.66 7.46
N LEU A 203 -5.61 -0.30 6.51
CA LEU A 203 -5.69 -0.87 5.17
C LEU A 203 -5.33 0.18 4.13
N ALA A 204 -4.73 -0.26 3.04
CA ALA A 204 -4.50 0.55 1.84
C ALA A 204 -5.00 -0.18 0.60
N LEU A 205 -5.61 0.55 -0.33
CA LEU A 205 -5.89 0.10 -1.69
C LEU A 205 -4.87 0.72 -2.62
N THR A 206 -4.27 -0.12 -3.47
CA THR A 206 -3.28 0.29 -4.47
C THR A 206 -3.50 -0.47 -5.77
N VAL A 207 -2.95 0.06 -6.85
CA VAL A 207 -3.12 -0.44 -8.20
C VAL A 207 -1.76 -0.71 -8.83
N TYR A 208 -1.73 -1.71 -9.69
CA TYR A 208 -0.58 -2.08 -10.51
C TYR A 208 -1.09 -2.57 -11.87
N ALA A 209 -0.42 -2.22 -12.96
CA ALA A 209 -0.74 -2.76 -14.27
C ALA A 209 0.52 -3.11 -15.07
N GLU A 210 0.44 -4.19 -15.83
CA GLU A 210 1.52 -4.68 -16.66
C GLU A 210 1.01 -5.17 -18.02
N LEU A 211 1.82 -4.98 -19.05
CA LEU A 211 1.62 -5.49 -20.40
C LEU A 211 2.49 -6.72 -20.63
N MET A 212 1.97 -7.68 -21.42
CA MET A 212 2.72 -8.81 -21.94
C MET A 212 2.42 -8.98 -23.42
N GLY A 213 3.45 -9.02 -24.25
CA GLY A 213 3.33 -9.36 -25.66
C GLY A 213 3.35 -10.88 -25.88
N ASP A 214 2.71 -11.33 -26.96
CA ASP A 214 2.68 -12.73 -27.41
C ASP A 214 3.80 -12.96 -28.44
N GLU A 215 5.06 -12.74 -28.07
CA GLU A 215 6.17 -13.16 -28.94
C GLU A 215 6.42 -14.66 -28.76
N ALA A 216 5.78 -15.44 -29.65
CA ALA A 216 6.09 -16.82 -29.94
C ALA A 216 7.47 -16.90 -30.59
N GLY A 217 8.54 -16.87 -29.80
CA GLY A 217 9.90 -16.96 -30.32
C GLY A 217 10.96 -16.98 -29.24
N ASP A 218 11.41 -18.20 -28.92
CA ASP A 218 12.60 -18.52 -28.14
C ASP A 218 12.50 -18.37 -26.61
N ASP A 219 13.28 -19.20 -25.91
CA ASP A 219 13.25 -19.61 -24.48
C ASP A 219 13.50 -18.46 -23.45
N THR A 220 13.16 -17.22 -23.82
CA THR A 220 13.28 -16.03 -22.99
C THR A 220 11.96 -15.82 -22.27
N ARG A 221 11.96 -15.90 -20.93
CA ARG A 221 10.81 -15.46 -20.10
C ARG A 221 10.40 -14.06 -20.56
N GLN A 222 9.24 -13.92 -21.18
CA GLN A 222 8.66 -12.62 -21.52
C GLN A 222 8.61 -11.76 -20.25
N GLU A 223 9.35 -10.66 -20.26
CA GLU A 223 9.34 -9.71 -19.17
C GLU A 223 8.07 -8.88 -19.28
N ALA A 224 7.21 -8.97 -18.26
CA ALA A 224 6.03 -8.12 -18.18
C ALA A 224 6.48 -6.67 -18.01
N GLU A 225 6.09 -5.80 -18.94
CA GLU A 225 6.39 -4.37 -18.86
C GLU A 225 5.44 -3.73 -17.87
N THR A 226 5.98 -3.09 -16.83
CA THR A 226 5.14 -2.35 -15.89
C THR A 226 4.67 -1.04 -16.53
N VAL A 227 3.36 -0.91 -16.76
CA VAL A 227 2.77 0.29 -17.36
C VAL A 227 2.15 1.23 -16.34
N LEU A 228 1.81 0.73 -15.15
CA LEU A 228 1.29 1.55 -14.06
C LEU A 228 1.64 0.97 -12.69
N ILE A 229 2.01 1.84 -11.76
CA ILE A 229 2.16 1.53 -10.34
C ILE A 229 1.60 2.74 -9.58
N SER A 230 0.73 2.52 -8.60
CA SER A 230 0.24 3.58 -7.71
C SER A 230 1.38 4.41 -7.14
N THR A 231 1.25 5.73 -7.24
CA THR A 231 2.06 6.70 -6.51
C THR A 231 1.50 6.96 -5.11
N PRO A 232 2.24 7.60 -4.17
CA PRO A 232 1.75 7.94 -2.83
C PRO A 232 0.40 8.69 -2.81
N THR A 233 0.15 9.51 -3.84
CA THR A 233 -1.10 10.27 -4.03
C THR A 233 -2.24 9.43 -4.61
N GLU A 234 -1.96 8.22 -5.08
CA GLU A 234 -2.90 7.30 -5.75
C GLU A 234 -3.12 6.05 -4.90
N SER A 235 -3.42 6.27 -3.62
CA SER A 235 -3.80 5.23 -2.68
C SER A 235 -4.98 5.69 -1.82
N VAL A 236 -5.84 4.75 -1.46
CA VAL A 236 -6.94 5.01 -0.50
C VAL A 236 -6.66 4.21 0.74
N THR A 237 -6.68 4.86 1.91
CA THR A 237 -6.44 4.20 3.18
C THR A 237 -7.68 4.21 4.07
N TRP A 238 -7.84 3.14 4.84
CA TRP A 238 -8.84 3.03 5.88
C TRP A 238 -8.19 2.66 7.21
N THR A 239 -8.89 3.00 8.27
CA THR A 239 -8.71 2.47 9.61
C THR A 239 -9.76 1.38 9.88
N TYR A 240 -9.49 0.51 10.85
CA TYR A 240 -10.34 -0.63 11.19
C TYR A 240 -11.74 -0.24 11.67
N SER A 241 -11.93 1.02 12.10
CA SER A 241 -13.22 1.58 12.51
C SER A 241 -14.04 2.14 11.34
N ASP A 242 -13.45 2.24 10.14
CA ASP A 242 -14.15 2.75 8.96
C ASP A 242 -15.08 1.69 8.36
N THR A 243 -15.94 2.16 7.45
CA THR A 243 -16.75 1.31 6.59
C THR A 243 -16.25 1.38 5.15
N ALA A 244 -16.54 0.35 4.35
CA ALA A 244 -16.18 0.34 2.94
C ALA A 244 -16.84 1.50 2.15
N GLU A 245 -17.98 2.02 2.61
CA GLU A 245 -18.69 3.14 1.98
C GLU A 245 -17.98 4.48 2.19
N ALA A 246 -17.31 4.66 3.34
CA ALA A 246 -16.80 5.97 3.77
C ALA A 246 -15.83 6.62 2.77
N ARG A 247 -15.12 5.82 1.97
CA ARG A 247 -14.14 6.26 0.97
C ARG A 247 -14.44 5.70 -0.43
N TRP A 248 -15.68 5.24 -0.67
CA TRP A 248 -16.01 4.53 -1.91
C TRP A 248 -15.89 5.44 -3.15
N GLN A 249 -16.24 6.72 -3.02
CA GLN A 249 -16.06 7.69 -4.09
C GLN A 249 -14.58 7.82 -4.50
N ASP A 250 -13.67 7.94 -3.53
CA ASP A 250 -12.22 8.02 -3.78
C ASP A 250 -11.70 6.72 -4.45
N VAL A 251 -12.24 5.56 -4.05
CA VAL A 251 -11.91 4.29 -4.70
C VAL A 251 -12.34 4.28 -6.15
N THR A 252 -13.56 4.70 -6.45
CA THR A 252 -14.05 4.72 -7.84
C THR A 252 -13.26 5.69 -8.71
N GLU A 253 -12.91 6.87 -8.21
CA GLU A 253 -12.10 7.85 -8.93
C GLU A 253 -10.68 7.32 -9.20
N LEU A 254 -10.06 6.70 -8.19
CA LEU A 254 -8.75 6.07 -8.34
C LEU A 254 -8.79 4.95 -9.40
N LEU A 255 -9.77 4.05 -9.31
CA LEU A 255 -9.89 2.93 -10.25
C LEU A 255 -10.17 3.39 -11.67
N ASP A 256 -11.03 4.40 -11.85
CA ASP A 256 -11.34 4.95 -13.18
C ASP A 256 -10.10 5.60 -13.80
N THR A 257 -9.42 6.46 -13.04
CA THR A 257 -8.22 7.19 -13.50
C THR A 257 -7.08 6.23 -13.88
N THR A 258 -6.80 5.26 -13.01
CA THR A 258 -5.68 4.33 -13.23
C THR A 258 -6.00 3.28 -14.29
N LEU A 259 -7.25 2.83 -14.39
CA LEU A 259 -7.67 1.94 -15.49
C LEU A 259 -7.63 2.68 -16.83
N ALA A 260 -8.09 3.92 -16.90
CA ALA A 260 -8.00 4.73 -18.11
C ALA A 260 -6.56 4.91 -18.58
N ALA A 261 -5.63 5.20 -17.65
CA ALA A 261 -4.20 5.29 -17.95
C ALA A 261 -3.62 3.96 -18.48
N ALA A 262 -3.98 2.83 -17.85
CA ALA A 262 -3.53 1.51 -18.30
C ALA A 262 -4.10 1.12 -19.66
N LEU A 263 -5.39 1.39 -19.91
CA LEU A 263 -6.04 1.14 -21.21
C LEU A 263 -5.46 2.04 -22.32
N HIS A 264 -5.16 3.30 -22.02
CA HIS A 264 -4.52 4.19 -22.98
C HIS A 264 -3.17 3.64 -23.43
N LYS A 265 -2.36 3.13 -22.49
CA LYS A 265 -1.10 2.45 -22.80
C LYS A 265 -1.31 1.18 -23.61
N PHE A 266 -2.27 0.34 -23.24
CA PHE A 266 -2.61 -0.88 -23.98
C PHE A 266 -2.99 -0.57 -25.43
N VAL A 267 -3.90 0.38 -25.66
CA VAL A 267 -4.32 0.78 -27.01
C VAL A 267 -3.15 1.35 -27.82
N SER A 268 -2.26 2.11 -27.21
CA SER A 268 -1.08 2.66 -27.90
C SER A 268 -0.07 1.61 -28.36
N VAL A 269 -0.09 0.40 -27.79
CA VAL A 269 0.77 -0.71 -28.22
C VAL A 269 0.11 -1.55 -29.32
N LEU A 270 -1.22 -1.46 -29.46
CA LEU A 270 -1.98 -2.16 -30.49
C LEU A 270 -1.91 -1.49 -31.88
N GLY A 271 -1.51 -0.23 -31.97
CA GLY A 271 -1.52 0.58 -33.21
C GLY A 271 -0.38 1.57 -33.32
#